data_AF-A0A7T4U539-F1
#
_entry.id   AF-A0A7T4U539-F1
#
_cell.length_a   1.000
_cell.length_b   1.000
_cell.length_c   1.000
_cell.angle_alpha   90.00
_cell.angle_beta   90.00
_cell.angle_gamma   90.00
#
_symmetry.space_group_name_H-M   'P 1'
#
loop_
_entity.id
_entity.type
_entity.pdbx_description
1 polymer ?
#
loop_
_entity_poly.entity_id
_entity_poly.type
_entity_poly.pdbx_seq_one_letter_code
_entity_poly.pdbx_strand_id
1 'polypeptide(L)'
;MKRYITRSIANYLPAMLQQQLWKLVAQRENEQFKELEEIDYFHIFQFNMHNSQLYIKHKQERPEYVKIHKANYSKAININKVYIIREDDVDLSYYVMLLPEEY
;
A
#
# COMPACT_ATOMS: atom_id res chain seq x y z
N MET A 1 13.92 4.02 -5.25
CA MET A 1 13.48 2.88 -6.09
C MET A 1 12.37 3.33 -7.02
N LYS A 2 12.23 2.68 -8.18
CA LYS A 2 11.16 2.97 -9.14
C LYS A 2 9.83 2.46 -8.59
N ARG A 3 8.72 3.09 -8.96
CA ARG A 3 7.36 2.72 -8.53
C ARG A 3 6.49 2.48 -9.76
N TYR A 4 5.88 1.32 -9.82
CA TYR A 4 5.01 0.89 -10.91
C TYR A 4 3.62 0.57 -10.37
N ILE A 5 2.63 0.67 -11.25
CA ILE A 5 1.26 0.25 -10.98
C ILE A 5 0.82 -0.66 -12.12
N THR A 6 0.02 -1.68 -11.82
CA THR A 6 -0.61 -2.47 -12.87
C THR A 6 -1.69 -1.65 -13.59
N ARG A 7 -2.08 -2.12 -14.79
CA ARG A 7 -3.15 -1.50 -15.55
C ARG A 7 -4.48 -1.50 -14.76
N SER A 8 -4.73 -2.56 -14.00
CA SER A 8 -5.93 -2.69 -13.18
C SER A 8 -5.96 -1.63 -12.07
N ILE A 9 -4.83 -1.41 -11.38
CA ILE A 9 -4.71 -0.32 -10.40
C ILE A 9 -4.96 1.04 -11.04
N ALA A 10 -4.38 1.30 -12.22
CA ALA A 10 -4.58 2.56 -12.93
C ALA A 10 -6.06 2.81 -13.28
N ASN A 11 -6.84 1.75 -13.54
CA ASN A 11 -8.26 1.85 -13.88
C ASN A 11 -9.19 1.95 -12.66
N TYR A 12 -8.88 1.22 -11.57
CA TYR A 12 -9.83 1.02 -10.47
C TYR A 12 -9.49 1.78 -9.18
N LEU A 13 -8.22 2.15 -8.95
CA LEU A 13 -7.81 2.90 -7.77
C LEU A 13 -7.63 4.39 -8.14
N PRO A 14 -8.39 5.33 -7.55
CA PRO A 14 -8.20 6.75 -7.76
C PRO A 14 -6.75 7.20 -7.51
N ALA A 15 -6.21 8.08 -8.37
CA ALA A 15 -4.83 8.57 -8.27
C ALA A 15 -4.49 9.17 -6.90
N MET A 16 -5.47 9.82 -6.24
CA MET A 16 -5.31 10.35 -4.89
C MET A 16 -5.06 9.27 -3.84
N LEU A 17 -5.73 8.11 -3.96
CA LEU A 17 -5.47 6.95 -3.12
C LEU A 17 -4.13 6.29 -3.46
N GLN A 18 -3.80 6.14 -4.76
CA GLN A 18 -2.49 5.61 -5.18
C GLN A 18 -1.35 6.41 -4.52
N GLN A 19 -1.41 7.75 -4.60
CA GLN A 19 -0.43 8.62 -3.97
C GLN A 19 -0.40 8.49 -2.45
N GLN A 20 -1.56 8.31 -1.81
CA GLN A 20 -1.62 8.09 -0.36
C GLN A 20 -0.96 6.78 0.05
N LEU A 21 -1.22 5.68 -0.65
CA LEU A 21 -0.59 4.39 -0.36
C LEU A 21 0.94 4.47 -0.48
N TRP A 22 1.45 5.13 -1.52
CA TRP A 22 2.89 5.35 -1.68
C TRP A 22 3.52 6.14 -0.54
N LYS A 23 2.79 7.11 0.02
CA LYS A 23 3.24 7.86 1.20
C LYS A 23 3.25 6.98 2.45
N LEU A 24 2.26 6.10 2.62
CA LEU A 24 2.19 5.17 3.75
C LEU A 24 3.31 4.14 3.72
N VAL A 25 3.65 3.60 2.54
CA VAL A 25 4.83 2.73 2.35
C VAL A 25 6.10 3.44 2.79
N ALA A 26 6.38 4.62 2.24
CA ALA A 26 7.57 5.39 2.58
C ALA A 26 7.62 5.80 4.07
N GLN A 27 6.45 6.05 4.67
CA GLN A 27 6.36 6.32 6.10
C GLN A 27 6.75 5.08 6.92
N ARG A 28 6.18 3.91 6.60
CA ARG A 28 6.46 2.67 7.33
C ARG A 28 7.93 2.26 7.21
N GLU A 29 8.52 2.39 6.03
CA GLU A 29 9.96 2.11 5.85
C GLU A 29 10.85 3.02 6.69
N ASN A 30 10.48 4.29 6.82
CA ASN A 30 11.19 5.23 7.69
C ASN A 30 11.00 4.88 9.18
N GLU A 31 9.80 4.42 9.58
CA GLU A 31 9.55 3.89 10.92
C GLU A 31 10.47 2.67 11.18
N GLN A 32 10.47 1.67 10.30
CA GLN A 32 11.31 0.46 10.41
C GLN A 32 12.80 0.79 10.45
N PHE A 33 13.27 1.70 9.59
CA PHE A 33 14.67 2.12 9.56
C PHE A 33 15.12 2.75 10.90
N LYS A 34 14.27 3.60 11.50
CA LYS A 34 14.56 4.24 12.80
C LYS A 34 14.56 3.24 13.95
N GLU A 35 13.66 2.26 13.88
CA GLU A 35 13.49 1.22 14.90
C GLU A 35 14.46 0.05 14.72
N LEU A 36 15.31 0.09 13.68
CA LEU A 36 16.22 -1.00 13.28
C LEU A 36 15.48 -2.33 13.07
N GLU A 37 14.23 -2.24 12.60
CA GLU A 37 13.40 -3.39 12.24
C GLU A 37 13.71 -3.87 10.83
N GLU A 38 13.50 -5.16 10.59
CA GLU A 38 13.51 -5.73 9.24
C GLU A 38 12.43 -5.06 8.37
N ILE A 39 12.79 -4.77 7.12
CA ILE A 39 11.85 -4.20 6.15
C ILE A 39 11.09 -5.34 5.50
N ASP A 40 9.79 -5.44 5.81
CA ASP A 40 8.88 -6.30 5.06
C ASP A 40 8.76 -5.80 3.61
N TYR A 41 8.89 -6.72 2.67
CA TYR A 41 8.71 -6.45 1.26
C TYR A 41 7.22 -6.34 0.88
N PHE A 42 6.31 -6.87 1.71
CA PHE A 42 4.90 -7.00 1.39
C PHE A 42 3.99 -6.07 2.20
N HIS A 43 3.28 -5.17 1.51
CA HIS A 43 2.31 -4.27 2.12
C HIS A 43 0.89 -4.62 1.68
N ILE A 44 0.02 -4.86 2.65
CA ILE A 44 -1.40 -5.15 2.43
C ILE A 44 -2.22 -3.94 2.82
N PHE A 45 -2.98 -3.38 1.88
CA PHE A 45 -3.92 -2.29 2.14
C PHE A 45 -5.35 -2.77 1.95
N GLN A 46 -6.19 -2.63 2.98
CA GLN A 46 -7.62 -2.93 2.93
C GLN A 46 -8.45 -1.66 3.11
N PHE A 47 -9.48 -1.52 2.29
CA PHE A 47 -10.34 -0.35 2.24
C PHE A 47 -11.69 -0.64 2.90
N ASN A 48 -12.11 0.23 3.82
CA ASN A 48 -13.38 0.08 4.53
C ASN A 48 -14.10 1.42 4.61
N MET A 49 -15.37 1.45 4.21
CA MET A 49 -16.24 2.61 4.42
C MET A 49 -16.90 2.54 5.78
N HIS A 50 -16.82 3.62 6.53
CA HIS A 50 -17.52 3.78 7.80
C HIS A 50 -18.04 5.22 7.92
N ASN A 51 -19.35 5.40 8.11
CA ASN A 51 -20.01 6.71 8.20
C ASN A 51 -19.59 7.70 7.09
N SER A 52 -19.63 7.26 5.83
CA SER A 52 -19.24 8.06 4.66
C SER A 52 -17.77 8.53 4.64
N GLN A 53 -16.93 7.95 5.49
CA GLN A 53 -15.48 8.13 5.47
C GLN A 53 -14.80 6.81 5.06
N LEU A 54 -13.87 6.89 4.12
CA LEU A 54 -13.03 5.76 3.74
C LEU A 54 -11.84 5.64 4.70
N TYR A 55 -11.57 4.43 5.14
CA TYR A 55 -10.41 4.07 5.98
C TYR A 55 -9.55 3.05 5.26
N ILE A 56 -8.25 3.13 5.51
CA ILE A 56 -7.22 2.27 4.96
C ILE A 56 -6.59 1.53 6.13
N LYS A 57 -6.77 0.20 6.18
CA LYS A 57 -6.03 -0.66 7.09
C LYS A 57 -4.76 -1.13 6.37
N HIS A 58 -3.60 -0.72 6.85
CA HIS A 58 -2.30 -1.12 6.35
C HIS A 58 -1.74 -2.23 7.25
N LYS A 59 -1.36 -3.37 6.67
CA LYS A 59 -0.73 -4.50 7.35
C LYS A 59 0.60 -4.90 6.70
N GLN A 60 1.51 -5.44 7.51
CA GLN A 60 2.70 -6.22 7.10
C GLN A 60 2.77 -7.48 7.97
N GLU A 61 3.52 -8.48 7.52
CA GLU A 61 3.65 -9.78 8.19
C GLU A 61 4.90 -9.87 9.06
N ARG A 62 6.02 -9.26 8.66
CA ARG A 62 7.32 -9.37 9.33
C ARG A 62 8.09 -8.04 9.37
N PRO A 63 8.18 -7.38 10.54
CA PRO A 63 7.46 -7.68 11.78
C PRO A 63 5.95 -7.46 11.60
N GLU A 64 5.14 -8.06 12.49
CA GLU A 64 3.70 -7.87 12.45
C GLU A 64 3.37 -6.39 12.65
N TYR A 65 2.64 -5.83 11.69
CA TYR A 65 2.23 -4.44 11.70
C TYR A 65 0.78 -4.31 11.30
N VAL A 66 0.02 -3.48 12.02
CA VAL A 66 -1.34 -3.09 11.66
C VAL A 66 -1.57 -1.63 12.05
N LYS A 67 -1.93 -0.79 11.07
CA LYS A 67 -2.31 0.60 11.33
C LYS A 67 -3.52 0.99 10.49
N ILE A 68 -4.40 1.80 11.07
CA ILE A 68 -5.60 2.32 10.40
C ILE A 68 -5.38 3.79 10.10
N HIS A 69 -5.59 4.17 8.85
CA HIS A 69 -5.43 5.52 8.36
C HIS A 69 -6.75 6.03 7.81
N LYS A 70 -7.02 7.31 8.01
CA LYS A 70 -8.09 7.99 7.29
C LYS A 70 -7.68 8.18 5.83
N ALA A 71 -8.51 7.76 4.89
CA ALA A 71 -8.24 8.03 3.50
C ALA A 71 -8.46 9.51 3.17
N ASN A 72 -7.62 10.06 2.30
CA ASN A 72 -7.83 11.36 1.68
C ASN A 72 -8.83 11.26 0.51
N TYR A 73 -9.86 10.43 0.67
CA TYR A 73 -10.87 10.15 -0.33
C TYR A 73 -12.16 9.78 0.41
N SER A 74 -13.31 10.26 -0.06
CA SER A 74 -14.59 10.09 0.64
C SER A 74 -15.62 9.29 -0.16
N LYS A 75 -15.34 8.96 -1.42
CA LYS A 75 -16.26 8.18 -2.25
C LYS A 75 -16.02 6.68 -2.06
N ALA A 76 -17.06 5.89 -2.27
CA ALA A 76 -16.92 4.45 -2.39
C ALA A 76 -15.99 4.10 -3.56
N ILE A 77 -15.27 2.99 -3.41
CA ILE A 77 -14.40 2.40 -4.41
C ILE A 77 -14.80 0.94 -4.62
N ASN A 78 -14.69 0.46 -5.85
CA ASN A 78 -15.11 -0.89 -6.23
C ASN A 78 -14.02 -1.95 -6.03
N ILE A 79 -13.02 -1.63 -5.21
CA ILE A 79 -11.93 -2.52 -4.81
C ILE A 79 -11.76 -2.44 -3.29
N ASN A 80 -11.56 -3.58 -2.65
CA ASN A 80 -11.49 -3.68 -1.19
C ASN A 80 -10.07 -3.89 -0.66
N LYS A 81 -9.12 -4.26 -1.54
CA LYS A 81 -7.75 -4.61 -1.17
C LYS A 81 -6.78 -4.32 -2.31
N VAL A 82 -5.58 -3.88 -1.95
CA VAL A 82 -4.44 -3.65 -2.85
C VAL A 82 -3.17 -4.14 -2.18
N TYR A 83 -2.25 -4.66 -2.98
CA TYR A 83 -0.91 -5.00 -2.55
C TYR A 83 0.11 -4.01 -3.09
N ILE A 84 1.14 -3.75 -2.28
CA ILE A 84 2.38 -3.14 -2.75
C ILE A 84 3.53 -4.06 -2.37
N ILE A 85 4.29 -4.46 -3.37
CA ILE A 85 5.40 -5.38 -3.23
C ILE A 85 6.68 -4.63 -3.55
N ARG A 86 7.67 -4.77 -2.69
CA ARG A 86 9.05 -4.42 -2.95
C ARG A 86 9.72 -5.62 -3.60
N GLU A 87 10.20 -5.43 -4.82
CA GLU A 87 11.09 -6.37 -5.48
C GLU A 87 12.51 -5.83 -5.36
N ASP A 88 13.39 -6.63 -4.77
CA ASP A 88 14.79 -6.28 -4.56
C ASP A 88 15.67 -7.41 -5.09
N ASP A 89 16.18 -7.22 -6.31
CA ASP A 89 17.14 -8.10 -6.98
C ASP A 89 18.48 -7.35 -7.17
N VAL A 90 19.56 -8.07 -7.45
CA VAL A 90 20.95 -7.57 -7.50
C VAL A 90 21.10 -6.33 -8.38
N ASP A 91 20.38 -6.29 -9.52
CA ASP A 91 20.47 -5.22 -10.51
C ASP A 91 19.22 -4.33 -10.59
N LEU A 92 18.13 -4.71 -9.90
CA LEU A 92 16.83 -4.07 -10.06
C LEU A 92 16.02 -4.05 -8.76
N SER A 93 15.74 -2.83 -8.32
CA SER A 93 15.02 -2.55 -7.09
C SER A 93 13.81 -1.66 -7.39
N TYR A 94 12.60 -2.19 -7.29
CA TYR A 94 11.36 -1.46 -7.58
C TYR A 94 10.20 -1.85 -6.68
N TYR A 95 9.17 -1.01 -6.67
CA TYR A 95 7.87 -1.36 -6.10
C TYR A 95 6.84 -1.51 -7.19
N VAL A 96 5.91 -2.43 -6.99
CA VAL A 96 4.72 -2.57 -7.82
C VAL A 96 3.47 -2.54 -6.94
N MET A 97 2.48 -1.74 -7.33
CA MET A 97 1.14 -1.78 -6.77
C MET A 97 0.24 -2.59 -7.69
N LEU A 98 -0.45 -3.58 -7.14
CA LEU A 98 -1.29 -4.52 -7.89
C LEU A 98 -2.54 -4.93 -7.10
N LEU A 99 -3.53 -5.47 -7.80
CA LEU A 99 -4.68 -6.11 -7.16
C LEU A 99 -4.29 -7.52 -6.67
N PRO A 100 -4.97 -8.07 -5.65
CA PRO A 100 -4.69 -9.41 -5.15
C PRO A 100 -4.78 -10.52 -6.19
N GLU A 101 -5.63 -10.35 -7.20
CA GLU A 101 -5.82 -11.32 -8.28
C GLU A 101 -4.68 -11.32 -9.31
N GLU A 102 -3.77 -10.34 -9.24
CA GLU A 102 -2.60 -10.20 -10.12
C GLU A 102 -1.30 -10.69 -9.46
N TYR A 103 -1.38 -11.16 -8.19
CA TYR A 103 -0.28 -11.75 -7.43
C TYR A 103 -0.27 -13.28 -7.60
#